data_AF-A0A537N6J9-F1
#
_entry.id   AF-A0A537N6J9-F1
#
_cell.length_a   1.000
_cell.length_b   1.000
_cell.length_c   1.000
_cell.angle_alpha   90.00
_cell.angle_beta   90.00
_cell.angle_gamma   90.00
#
_symmetry.space_group_name_H-M   'P 1'
#
loop_
_entity.id
_entity.type
_entity.pdbx_description
1 polymer ?
#
loop_
_entity_poly.entity_id
_entity_poly.type
_entity_poly.pdbx_seq_one_letter_code
_entity_poly.pdbx_strand_id
1 'polypeptide(L)'
;MKSETLAALQEARARRRAVTLATRLSDATEALVYRDEAKGELAGDAAIVSAARRAIDIGKSETVEIGGQKIFLNVYVPPQRLIIVGAVHIAQSLAPMATMIDFDVTVVDPRGAWATTQRFPGVKVIKDWADEAFQE
;
A
#
# COMPACT_ATOMS: atom_id res chain seq x y z
N MET A 1 -14.30 -16.33 1.19
CA MET A 1 -12.86 -16.12 1.39
C MET A 1 -12.32 -17.22 2.28
N LYS A 2 -11.35 -18.00 1.78
CA LYS A 2 -10.72 -19.11 2.51
C LYS A 2 -9.88 -18.57 3.69
N SER A 3 -9.72 -19.35 4.76
CA SER A 3 -8.95 -18.90 5.95
C SER A 3 -7.49 -18.60 5.62
N GLU A 4 -6.89 -19.39 4.73
CA GLU A 4 -5.51 -19.19 4.26
C GLU A 4 -5.37 -17.88 3.46
N THR A 5 -6.36 -17.55 2.64
CA THR A 5 -6.42 -16.28 1.89
C THR A 5 -6.42 -15.09 2.85
N LEU A 6 -7.26 -15.13 3.89
CA LEU A 6 -7.31 -14.06 4.89
C LEU A 6 -5.96 -13.90 5.61
N ALA A 7 -5.34 -15.00 6.06
CA ALA A 7 -4.05 -14.96 6.72
C ALA A 7 -2.96 -14.35 5.82
N ALA A 8 -2.94 -14.71 4.54
CA ALA A 8 -2.01 -14.14 3.57
C ALA A 8 -2.23 -12.63 3.33
N LEU A 9 -3.49 -12.17 3.29
CA LEU A 9 -3.82 -10.74 3.19
C LEU A 9 -3.40 -9.96 4.45
N GLN A 10 -3.58 -10.54 5.64
CA GLN A 10 -3.12 -9.94 6.89
C GLN A 10 -1.60 -9.83 6.92
N GLU A 11 -0.89 -10.86 6.47
CA GLU A 11 0.57 -10.83 6.38
C GLU A 11 1.07 -9.80 5.35
N ALA A 12 0.42 -9.73 4.19
CA ALA A 12 0.71 -8.72 3.18
C ALA A 12 0.52 -7.30 3.74
N ARG A 13 -0.56 -7.07 4.48
CA ARG A 13 -0.80 -5.79 5.19
C ARG A 13 0.30 -5.48 6.20
N ALA A 14 0.68 -6.45 7.05
CA ALA A 14 1.73 -6.26 8.05
C ALA A 14 3.09 -5.93 7.43
N ARG A 15 3.42 -6.58 6.31
CA ARG A 15 4.66 -6.33 5.54
C ARG A 15 4.58 -5.16 4.56
N ARG A 16 3.46 -4.43 4.52
CA ARG A 16 3.20 -3.36 3.55
C ARG A 16 3.41 -3.82 2.10
N ARG A 17 3.05 -5.07 1.81
CA ARG A 17 3.16 -5.65 0.47
C ARG A 17 1.82 -5.52 -0.24
N ALA A 18 1.82 -4.81 -1.36
CA ALA A 18 0.63 -4.68 -2.19
C ALA A 18 0.21 -6.04 -2.77
N VAL A 19 -1.08 -6.33 -2.72
CA VAL A 19 -1.66 -7.59 -3.21
C VAL A 19 -3.06 -7.38 -3.76
N THR A 20 -3.39 -8.09 -4.82
CA THR A 20 -4.75 -8.18 -5.36
C THR A 20 -5.28 -9.59 -5.16
N LEU A 21 -6.46 -9.72 -4.55
CA LEU A 21 -7.22 -10.96 -4.55
C LEU A 21 -8.10 -10.99 -5.80
N ALA A 22 -7.69 -11.75 -6.80
CA ALA A 22 -8.49 -12.04 -7.99
C ALA A 22 -9.49 -13.15 -7.66
N THR A 23 -10.77 -12.89 -7.83
CA THR A 23 -11.86 -13.85 -7.57
C THR A 23 -12.72 -13.99 -8.81
N ARG A 24 -12.82 -15.20 -9.37
CA ARG A 24 -13.78 -15.48 -10.44
C ARG A 24 -15.18 -15.51 -9.85
N LEU A 25 -16.09 -14.71 -10.39
CA LEU A 25 -17.42 -14.54 -9.81
C LEU A 25 -18.36 -15.74 -10.01
N SER A 26 -18.08 -16.62 -10.97
CA SER A 26 -18.92 -17.78 -11.26
C SER A 26 -18.78 -18.92 -10.25
N ASP A 27 -17.59 -19.12 -9.68
CA ASP A 27 -17.25 -20.28 -8.86
C ASP A 27 -16.40 -19.94 -7.61
N ALA A 28 -16.13 -18.65 -7.38
CA ALA A 28 -15.29 -18.16 -6.29
C ALA A 28 -13.85 -18.73 -6.29
N THR A 29 -13.33 -19.14 -7.45
CA THR A 29 -11.92 -19.49 -7.59
C THR A 29 -11.06 -18.26 -7.33
N GLU A 30 -10.04 -18.40 -6.48
CA GLU A 30 -9.21 -17.30 -5.98
C GLU A 30 -7.75 -17.42 -6.46
N ALA A 31 -7.11 -16.28 -6.70
CA ALA A 31 -5.66 -16.16 -6.68
C ALA A 31 -5.23 -14.85 -6.00
N LEU A 32 -4.14 -14.93 -5.25
CA LEU A 32 -3.43 -13.78 -4.72
C LEU A 32 -2.35 -13.38 -5.72
N VAL A 33 -2.40 -12.16 -6.20
CA VAL A 33 -1.44 -11.61 -7.15
C VAL A 33 -0.67 -10.49 -6.47
N TYR A 34 0.64 -10.65 -6.39
CA TYR A 34 1.59 -9.64 -5.96
C TYR A 34 2.30 -9.04 -7.19
N ARG A 35 3.15 -8.03 -6.96
CA ARG A 35 3.95 -7.41 -8.04
C ARG A 35 4.92 -8.42 -8.67
N ASP A 36 5.49 -9.29 -7.86
CA ASP A 36 6.58 -10.21 -8.18
C ASP A 36 6.12 -11.68 -8.30
N GLU A 37 5.07 -12.09 -7.59
CA GLU A 37 4.58 -13.47 -7.61
C GLU A 37 3.04 -13.55 -7.71
N ALA A 38 2.50 -14.74 -8.01
CA ALA A 38 1.07 -15.04 -7.93
C ALA A 38 0.86 -16.45 -7.37
N LYS A 39 -0.18 -16.65 -6.57
CA LYS A 39 -0.51 -17.93 -5.91
C LYS A 39 -2.00 -18.22 -5.98
N GLY A 40 -2.36 -19.48 -6.17
CA GLY A 40 -3.75 -19.93 -6.26
C GLY A 40 -4.13 -20.42 -7.64
N GLU A 41 -5.39 -20.83 -7.79
CA GLU A 41 -5.88 -21.57 -8.96
C GLU A 41 -5.95 -20.70 -10.22
N LEU A 42 -6.14 -19.38 -10.09
CA LEU A 42 -6.11 -18.43 -11.21
C LEU A 42 -4.70 -17.90 -11.53
N ALA A 43 -3.66 -18.28 -10.79
CA ALA A 43 -2.32 -17.70 -10.94
C ALA A 43 -1.62 -18.08 -12.26
N GLY A 44 -2.09 -19.13 -12.94
CA GLY A 44 -1.59 -19.54 -14.26
C GLY A 44 -2.11 -18.71 -15.43
N ASP A 45 -3.17 -17.91 -15.23
CA ASP A 45 -3.73 -17.08 -16.29
C ASP A 45 -2.99 -15.73 -16.36
N ALA A 46 -2.16 -15.58 -17.40
CA ALA A 46 -1.34 -14.38 -17.59
C ALA A 46 -2.17 -13.10 -17.78
N ALA A 47 -3.37 -13.19 -18.36
CA ALA A 47 -4.24 -12.04 -18.55
C ALA A 47 -4.84 -11.56 -17.22
N ILE A 48 -5.28 -12.50 -16.37
CA ILE A 48 -5.75 -12.20 -15.01
C ILE A 48 -4.61 -11.60 -14.18
N VAL A 49 -3.43 -12.21 -14.18
CA VAL A 49 -2.26 -11.71 -13.43
C VAL A 49 -1.85 -10.31 -13.89
N SER A 50 -1.82 -10.06 -15.20
CA SER A 50 -1.51 -8.74 -15.76
C SER A 50 -2.55 -7.69 -15.35
N ALA A 51 -3.85 -8.01 -15.44
CA ALA A 51 -4.91 -7.11 -15.01
C ALA A 51 -4.84 -6.81 -13.51
N ALA A 52 -4.63 -7.84 -12.68
CA ALA A 52 -4.48 -7.69 -11.24
C ALA A 52 -3.29 -6.80 -10.86
N ARG A 53 -2.16 -6.90 -11.57
CA ARG A 53 -0.99 -6.04 -11.36
C ARG A 53 -1.25 -4.59 -11.77
N ARG A 54 -1.94 -4.35 -12.89
CA ARG A 54 -2.37 -2.99 -13.26
C ARG A 54 -3.29 -2.38 -12.20
N ALA A 55 -4.21 -3.18 -11.65
CA ALA A 55 -5.10 -2.73 -10.58
C ALA A 55 -4.32 -2.34 -9.31
N ILE A 56 -3.19 -3.01 -9.01
CA ILE A 56 -2.27 -2.60 -7.93
C ILE A 56 -1.67 -1.21 -8.21
N ASP A 57 -1.23 -0.95 -9.45
CA ASP A 57 -0.62 0.34 -9.81
C ASP A 57 -1.61 1.51 -9.71
N ILE A 58 -2.87 1.25 -10.04
CA ILE A 58 -3.96 2.22 -9.92
C ILE A 58 -4.44 2.34 -8.46
N GLY A 59 -4.29 1.28 -7.66
CA GLY A 59 -4.78 1.22 -6.29
C GLY A 59 -6.31 1.11 -6.19
N LYS A 60 -6.97 0.59 -7.23
CA LYS A 60 -8.44 0.56 -7.33
C LYS A 60 -8.96 -0.85 -7.59
N SER A 61 -9.91 -1.29 -6.77
CA SER A 61 -10.66 -2.52 -6.99
C SER A 61 -11.65 -2.37 -8.13
N GLU A 62 -11.75 -3.39 -8.98
CA GLU A 62 -12.63 -3.37 -10.15
C GLU A 62 -13.07 -4.79 -10.56
N THR A 63 -14.09 -4.88 -11.41
CA THR A 63 -14.45 -6.14 -12.07
C THR A 63 -14.02 -6.06 -13.52
N VAL A 64 -13.28 -7.07 -14.00
CA VAL A 64 -12.82 -7.18 -15.38
C VAL A 64 -13.42 -8.41 -16.05
N GLU A 65 -13.57 -8.36 -17.37
CA GLU A 65 -13.99 -9.51 -18.18
C GLU A 65 -12.81 -10.03 -19.00
N ILE A 66 -12.41 -11.27 -18.75
CA ILE A 66 -11.23 -11.90 -19.35
C ILE A 66 -11.64 -13.30 -19.82
N GLY A 67 -11.49 -13.58 -21.12
CA GLY A 67 -11.86 -14.89 -21.68
C GLY A 67 -13.32 -15.28 -21.47
N GLY A 68 -14.24 -14.30 -21.44
CA GLY A 68 -15.67 -14.51 -21.14
C GLY A 68 -15.98 -14.78 -19.66
N GLN A 69 -15.00 -14.66 -18.76
CA GLN A 69 -15.17 -14.80 -17.33
C GLN A 69 -15.14 -13.44 -16.64
N LYS A 70 -16.02 -13.22 -15.67
CA LYS A 70 -16.00 -12.03 -14.81
C LYS A 70 -15.10 -12.29 -13.60
N ILE A 71 -14.05 -11.49 -13.48
CA ILE A 71 -13.07 -11.57 -12.38
C ILE A 71 -13.17 -10.28 -11.56
N PHE A 72 -13.45 -10.40 -10.28
CA PHE A 72 -13.34 -9.29 -9.35
C PHE A 72 -11.90 -9.19 -8.82
N LEU A 73 -11.29 -8.04 -9.00
CA LEU A 73 -9.95 -7.69 -8.54
C LEU A 73 -10.09 -6.85 -7.27
N ASN A 74 -9.91 -7.48 -6.11
CA ASN A 74 -9.95 -6.77 -4.83
C ASN A 74 -8.53 -6.36 -4.42
N VAL A 75 -8.23 -5.07 -4.52
CA VAL A 75 -6.88 -4.51 -4.37
C VAL A 75 -6.65 -4.08 -2.93
N TYR A 76 -5.54 -4.54 -2.35
CA TYR A 76 -5.06 -4.17 -1.03
C TYR A 76 -3.67 -3.56 -1.17
N VAL A 77 -3.60 -2.23 -1.21
CA VAL A 77 -2.35 -1.47 -1.23
C VAL A 77 -2.16 -0.77 0.11
N PRO A 78 -0.93 -0.74 0.67
CA PRO A 78 -0.66 0.06 1.85
C PRO A 78 -0.82 1.55 1.53
N PRO A 79 -1.07 2.39 2.55
CA PRO A 79 -1.11 3.83 2.36
C PRO A 79 0.22 4.36 1.80
N GLN A 80 0.16 5.35 0.91
CA GLN A 80 1.33 5.92 0.26
C GLN A 80 2.23 6.60 1.29
N ARG A 81 3.55 6.44 1.15
CA ARG A 81 4.52 7.08 2.06
C ARG A 81 4.74 8.53 1.63
N LEU A 82 4.64 9.47 2.55
CA LEU A 82 5.07 10.86 2.36
C LEU A 82 6.19 11.18 3.33
N ILE A 83 7.39 11.38 2.79
CA ILE A 83 8.57 11.81 3.55
C ILE A 83 8.71 13.32 3.39
N ILE A 84 8.56 14.07 4.49
CA ILE A 84 8.72 15.52 4.53
C ILE A 84 10.11 15.82 5.09
N VAL A 85 11.00 16.30 4.23
CA VAL A 85 12.35 16.75 4.63
C VAL A 85 12.30 18.21 5.04
N GLY A 86 12.55 18.47 6.33
CA GLY A 86 12.47 19.79 6.95
C GLY A 86 11.23 19.98 7.82
N ALA A 87 11.44 20.25 9.10
CA ALA A 87 10.41 20.37 10.14
C ALA A 87 9.99 21.83 10.39
N VAL A 88 10.02 22.67 9.35
CA VAL A 88 9.70 24.11 9.44
C VAL A 88 8.21 24.39 9.20
N HIS A 89 7.81 25.65 9.10
CA HIS A 89 6.40 26.09 9.15
C HIS A 89 5.46 25.40 8.15
N ILE A 90 5.87 25.21 6.90
CA ILE A 90 5.04 24.56 5.87
C ILE A 90 4.73 23.11 6.25
N ALA A 91 5.72 22.39 6.81
CA ALA A 91 5.55 20.99 7.21
C ALA A 91 4.45 20.83 8.28
N GLN A 92 4.31 21.78 9.21
CA GLN A 92 3.29 21.72 10.27
C GLN A 92 1.87 21.77 9.72
N SER A 93 1.66 22.46 8.59
CA SER A 93 0.36 22.49 7.92
C SER A 93 0.20 21.29 6.97
N LEU A 94 1.26 20.91 6.25
CA LEU A 94 1.21 19.83 5.27
C LEU A 94 0.99 18.46 5.91
N ALA A 95 1.70 18.15 7.00
CA ALA A 95 1.66 16.84 7.65
C ALA A 95 0.25 16.40 8.08
N PRO A 96 -0.57 17.24 8.78
CA PRO A 96 -1.93 16.85 9.12
C PRO A 96 -2.84 16.76 7.88
N MET A 97 -2.67 17.65 6.88
CA MET A 97 -3.43 17.56 5.63
C MET A 97 -3.20 16.23 4.89
N ALA A 98 -1.94 15.81 4.79
CA ALA A 98 -1.58 14.55 4.17
C ALA A 98 -2.08 13.33 4.98
N THR A 99 -2.02 13.40 6.30
CA THR A 99 -2.55 12.34 7.18
C THR A 99 -4.06 12.19 7.01
N MET A 100 -4.81 13.29 6.83
CA MET A 100 -6.27 13.25 6.60
C MET A 100 -6.68 12.54 5.30
N ILE A 101 -5.77 12.40 4.34
CA ILE A 101 -6.02 11.71 3.06
C ILE A 101 -5.24 10.39 2.97
N ASP A 102 -4.98 9.77 4.13
CA ASP A 102 -4.34 8.46 4.29
C ASP A 102 -2.89 8.37 3.77
N PHE A 103 -2.10 9.45 3.80
CA PHE A 103 -0.65 9.27 3.69
C PHE A 103 -0.05 8.74 4.99
N ASP A 104 0.91 7.83 4.86
CA ASP A 104 1.83 7.46 5.93
C ASP A 104 2.95 8.51 5.99
N VAL A 105 2.74 9.54 6.82
CA VAL A 105 3.60 10.72 6.88
C VAL A 105 4.76 10.51 7.85
N THR A 106 5.98 10.81 7.39
CA THR A 106 7.18 10.90 8.21
C THR A 106 7.85 12.26 8.00
N VAL A 107 8.14 12.98 9.08
CA VAL A 107 8.92 14.23 9.04
C VAL A 107 10.36 13.92 9.47
N VAL A 108 11.33 14.38 8.69
CA VAL A 108 12.76 14.24 8.99
C VAL A 108 13.44 15.61 9.02
N ASP A 109 14.13 15.92 10.11
CA ASP A 109 14.96 17.12 10.22
C ASP A 109 16.04 16.92 11.32
N PRO A 110 17.34 17.13 11.03
CA PRO A 110 18.40 16.95 12.01
C PRO A 110 18.34 17.98 13.15
N ARG A 111 17.61 19.10 12.94
CA ARG A 111 17.49 20.16 13.94
C ARG A 111 16.36 19.82 14.91
N GLY A 112 16.71 19.16 16.00
CA GLY A 112 15.76 18.68 17.01
C GLY A 112 14.84 19.74 17.64
N ALA A 113 15.20 21.03 17.58
CA ALA A 113 14.31 22.12 18.00
C ALA A 113 13.07 22.28 17.10
N TRP A 114 13.16 21.83 15.84
CA TRP A 114 12.07 21.87 14.86
C TRP A 114 11.31 20.55 14.81
N ALA A 115 12.04 19.43 14.84
CA ALA A 115 11.49 18.08 14.79
C ALA A 115 11.01 17.57 16.16
N THR A 116 9.90 18.12 16.68
CA THR A 116 9.30 17.67 17.95
C THR A 116 7.91 17.07 17.74
N THR A 117 7.55 16.09 18.58
CA THR A 117 6.22 15.46 18.57
C THR A 117 5.10 16.45 18.89
N GLN A 118 5.37 17.49 19.67
CA GLN A 118 4.40 18.55 19.97
C GLN A 118 4.01 19.36 18.72
N ARG A 119 4.94 19.53 17.77
CA ARG A 119 4.71 20.25 16.51
C ARG A 119 4.08 19.37 15.43
N PHE A 120 4.21 18.05 15.58
CA PHE A 120 3.74 17.04 14.62
C PHE A 120 2.99 15.90 15.35
N PRO A 121 1.85 16.19 15.99
CA PRO A 121 1.11 15.18 16.75
C PRO A 121 0.60 14.08 15.81
N GLY A 122 0.79 12.81 16.21
CA GLY A 122 0.32 11.65 15.44
C GLY A 122 1.13 11.33 14.17
N VAL A 123 2.20 12.09 13.89
CA VAL A 123 3.08 11.90 12.74
C VAL A 123 4.43 11.37 13.21
N LYS A 124 5.04 10.45 12.45
CA LYS A 124 6.38 9.95 12.76
C LYS A 124 7.40 11.06 12.54
N VAL A 125 8.27 11.29 13.54
CA VAL A 125 9.32 12.33 13.47
C VAL A 125 10.69 11.68 13.67
N ILE A 126 11.61 11.91 12.74
CA ILE A 126 13.00 11.45 12.77
C ILE A 126 13.92 12.66 12.89
N LYS A 127 14.90 12.59 13.79
CA LYS A 127 15.80 13.72 14.14
C LYS A 127 17.20 13.57 13.55
N ASP A 128 17.27 13.08 12.32
CA ASP A 128 18.52 12.77 11.63
C ASP A 128 18.57 13.50 10.28
N TRP A 129 19.71 13.40 9.59
CA TRP A 129 19.75 13.77 8.18
C TRP A 129 18.95 12.78 7.33
N ALA A 130 18.39 13.26 6.22
CA ALA A 130 17.46 12.44 5.41
C ALA A 130 18.14 11.21 4.79
N ASP A 131 19.41 11.33 4.43
CA ASP A 131 20.24 10.24 3.92
C ASP A 131 20.59 9.20 5.01
N GLU A 132 20.71 9.61 6.26
CA GLU A 132 20.94 8.71 7.41
C GLU A 132 19.63 8.01 7.84
N ALA A 133 18.51 8.73 7.85
CA ALA A 133 17.20 8.25 8.31
C ALA A 133 16.62 7.08 7.50
N PHE A 134 17.07 6.90 6.26
CA PHE A 134 16.52 5.93 5.31
C PHE A 134 17.59 5.05 4.64
N GLN A 135 18.73 4.83 5.30
CA GLN A 135 19.69 3.82 4.84
C GLN A 135 19.04 2.42 4.89
N GLU A 136 19.19 1.67 3.78
CA GLU A 136 18.81 0.25 3.68
C GLU A 136 19.96 -0.67 4.13
#